data_AF-A0A220S8S3-F1
#
_entry.id   AF-A0A220S8S3-F1
#
_cell.length_a   1.000
_cell.length_b   1.000
_cell.length_c   1.000
_cell.angle_alpha   90.00
_cell.angle_beta   90.00
_cell.angle_gamma   90.00
#
_symmetry.space_group_name_H-M   'P 1'
#
loop_
_entity.id
_entity.type
_entity.pdbx_description
1 polymer ?
#
loop_
_entity_poly.entity_id
_entity_poly.type
_entity_poly.pdbx_seq_one_letter_code
_entity_poly.pdbx_strand_id
1 'polypeptide(L)'
;MKSVELDLEKRLLVVEIDESLETLDIYSRNNEPLKKICSGSELTEDLARCLIKRINRIYGLTKTEFWFKNYTGSQTGYFKSAIQSFMCAIESKGYYWGENPINYPKQGSYEALMTTSWEGLNKRFDEAESRTFNPDKTLIFEIL
;
A
#
# COMPACT_ATOMS: atom_id res chain seq x y z
N MET A 1 -6.40 3.92 14.02
CA MET A 1 -5.23 3.04 13.73
C MET A 1 -5.59 1.94 12.74
N LYS A 2 -4.95 1.96 11.56
CA LYS A 2 -5.05 0.95 10.50
C LYS A 2 -3.67 0.34 10.28
N SER A 3 -3.59 -0.96 10.04
CA SER A 3 -2.32 -1.64 9.80
C SER A 3 -2.47 -2.81 8.84
N VAL A 4 -1.38 -3.13 8.14
CA VAL A 4 -1.29 -4.29 7.24
C VAL A 4 0.10 -4.90 7.32
N GLU A 5 0.15 -6.23 7.39
CA GLU A 5 1.38 -7.00 7.28
C GLU A 5 1.62 -7.42 5.82
N LEU A 6 2.82 -7.16 5.32
CA LEU A 6 3.24 -7.51 3.97
C LEU A 6 4.39 -8.51 4.03
N ASP A 7 4.28 -9.58 3.24
CA ASP A 7 5.33 -10.57 3.08
C ASP A 7 6.02 -10.34 1.73
N LEU A 8 7.13 -9.59 1.76
CA LEU A 8 7.89 -9.14 0.59
C LEU A 8 9.29 -9.76 0.59
N GLU A 9 10.34 -9.01 0.27
CA GLU A 9 11.72 -9.46 0.58
C GLU A 9 11.98 -9.49 2.09
N LYS A 10 11.18 -8.72 2.83
CA LYS A 10 11.14 -8.67 4.29
C LYS A 10 9.69 -8.79 4.73
N ARG A 11 9.48 -9.24 5.97
CA ARG A 11 8.18 -9.12 6.64
C ARG A 11 8.04 -7.69 7.12
N LEU A 12 7.05 -6.98 6.60
CA LEU A 12 6.82 -5.59 6.93
C LEU A 12 5.52 -5.41 7.69
N LEU A 13 5.52 -4.46 8.61
CA LEU A 13 4.31 -3.92 9.22
C LEU A 13 4.16 -2.45 8.79
N VAL A 14 3.07 -2.16 8.09
CA VAL A 14 2.68 -0.80 7.70
C VAL A 14 1.57 -0.36 8.64
N VAL A 15 1.74 0.77 9.32
CA VAL A 15 0.80 1.26 10.33
C VAL A 15 0.55 2.74 10.13
N GLU A 16 -0.73 3.15 10.07
CA GLU A 16 -1.11 4.55 10.18
C GLU A 16 -1.50 4.88 11.62
N ILE A 17 -0.88 5.93 12.13
CA ILE A 17 -1.00 6.39 13.51
C ILE A 17 -1.80 7.69 13.51
N ASP A 18 -2.81 7.76 14.37
CA ASP A 18 -3.51 9.02 14.64
C ASP A 18 -2.67 9.85 15.63
N GLU A 19 -2.64 11.17 15.43
CA GLU A 19 -1.79 12.19 16.11
C GLU A 19 -1.71 12.15 17.65
N SER A 20 -2.46 11.27 18.32
CA SER A 20 -2.53 11.13 19.78
C SER A 20 -1.59 10.07 20.39
N LEU A 21 -0.77 9.37 19.58
CA LEU A 21 -0.10 8.15 20.02
C LEU A 21 1.44 8.22 19.89
N GLU A 22 2.05 9.29 20.42
CA GLU A 22 3.52 9.34 20.64
C GLU A 22 4.04 8.20 21.54
N THR A 23 3.16 7.40 22.14
CA THR A 23 3.47 6.27 23.03
C THR A 23 2.93 4.92 22.54
N LEU A 24 2.64 4.77 21.24
CA LEU A 24 2.22 3.47 20.72
C LEU A 24 3.37 2.48 20.85
N ASP A 25 3.23 1.58 21.81
CA ASP A 25 3.91 0.31 21.92
C ASP A 25 3.45 -0.55 20.71
N ILE A 26 3.99 -0.23 19.53
CA ILE A 26 3.70 -0.95 18.29
C ILE A 26 4.40 -2.30 18.41
N TYR A 27 3.70 -3.27 18.97
CA TYR A 27 4.11 -4.66 18.91
C TYR A 27 3.58 -5.27 17.61
N SER A 28 4.40 -6.11 16.96
CA SER A 28 3.83 -7.04 15.97
C SER A 28 2.77 -7.89 16.66
N ARG A 29 1.85 -8.49 15.90
CA ARG A 29 0.81 -9.39 16.45
C ARG A 29 1.36 -10.51 17.36
N ASN A 30 2.66 -10.78 17.30
CA ASN A 30 3.37 -11.82 18.04
C ASN A 30 4.48 -11.28 18.99
N ASN A 31 4.48 -9.99 19.35
CA ASN A 31 5.57 -9.34 20.10
C ASN A 31 6.96 -9.47 19.44
N GLU A 32 7.00 -9.64 18.12
CA GLU A 32 8.27 -9.64 17.40
C GLU A 32 8.86 -8.22 17.40
N PRO A 33 10.18 -8.08 17.54
CA PRO A 33 10.80 -6.78 17.58
C PRO A 33 10.64 -6.08 16.24
N LEU A 34 10.24 -4.80 16.30
CA LEU A 34 10.05 -3.96 15.13
C LEU A 34 11.25 -3.03 14.93
N LYS A 35 11.74 -2.97 13.69
CA LYS A 35 12.74 -2.00 13.27
C LYS A 35 12.12 -0.98 12.32
N LYS A 36 12.05 0.28 12.73
CA LYS A 36 11.55 1.37 11.86
C LYS A 36 12.44 1.49 10.62
N ILE A 37 11.81 1.52 9.45
CA ILE A 37 12.47 1.73 8.16
C ILE A 37 12.37 3.21 7.76
N CYS A 38 11.16 3.72 7.59
CA CYS A 38 10.87 5.10 7.20
C CYS A 38 9.42 5.48 7.55
N SER A 39 9.07 6.77 7.42
CA SER A 39 7.66 7.16 7.28
C SER A 39 7.13 6.83 5.87
N GLY A 40 5.81 6.85 5.71
CA GLY A 40 5.16 6.71 4.41
C GLY A 40 5.48 7.89 3.48
N SER A 41 5.55 9.10 4.03
CA SER A 41 5.93 10.32 3.29
C SER A 41 7.40 10.33 2.85
N GLU A 42 8.27 9.59 3.54
CA GLU A 42 9.67 9.41 3.18
C GLU A 42 9.90 8.24 2.21
N LEU A 43 8.86 7.46 1.87
CA LEU A 43 9.02 6.27 1.02
C LEU A 43 9.39 6.66 -0.42
N THR A 44 10.68 6.64 -0.71
CA THR A 44 11.23 6.88 -2.05
C THR A 44 11.32 5.59 -2.87
N GLU A 45 11.53 5.75 -4.17
CA GLU A 45 11.76 4.64 -5.09
C GLU A 45 12.96 3.79 -4.66
N ASP A 46 14.04 4.39 -4.16
CA ASP A 46 15.22 3.67 -3.68
C ASP A 46 14.97 2.91 -2.37
N LEU A 47 14.17 3.46 -1.47
CA LEU A 47 13.75 2.73 -0.27
C LEU A 47 12.84 1.56 -0.64
N ALA A 48 11.84 1.79 -1.50
CA ALA A 48 10.93 0.74 -1.97
C ALA A 48 11.69 -0.41 -2.68
N ARG A 49 12.77 -0.10 -3.42
CA ARG A 49 13.64 -1.12 -4.05
C ARG A 49 14.27 -2.09 -3.06
N CYS A 50 14.51 -1.66 -1.83
CA CYS A 50 15.08 -2.49 -0.78
C CYS A 50 14.02 -3.36 -0.08
N LEU A 51 12.74 -3.10 -0.30
CA LEU A 51 11.61 -3.80 0.33
C LEU A 51 10.97 -4.84 -0.59
N ILE A 52 11.04 -4.62 -1.89
CA ILE A 52 10.28 -5.35 -2.90
C ILE A 52 11.15 -6.35 -3.66
N LYS A 53 10.52 -7.47 -4.05
CA LYS A 53 11.19 -8.50 -4.84
C LYS A 53 11.55 -8.01 -6.24
N ARG A 54 12.86 -8.03 -6.52
CA ARG A 54 13.42 -7.75 -7.84
C ARG A 54 13.34 -9.00 -8.73
N ILE A 55 12.96 -8.77 -9.98
CA ILE A 55 12.85 -9.81 -11.01
C ILE A 55 13.73 -9.40 -12.18
N ASN A 56 14.68 -10.25 -12.51
CA ASN A 56 15.57 -10.05 -13.65
C ASN A 56 14.89 -10.60 -14.90
N ARG A 57 14.67 -9.76 -15.90
CA ARG A 57 14.24 -10.20 -17.22
C ARG A 57 15.41 -10.10 -18.18
N ILE A 58 15.78 -11.25 -18.74
CA ILE A 58 16.82 -11.35 -19.75
C ILE A 58 16.15 -11.26 -21.12
N TYR A 59 16.58 -10.29 -21.92
CA TYR A 59 16.19 -10.12 -23.32
C TYR A 59 17.41 -10.38 -24.21
N GLY A 60 17.35 -11.46 -24.99
CA GLY A 60 18.47 -11.89 -25.83
C GLY A 60 19.70 -12.28 -25.01
N LEU A 61 20.90 -12.10 -25.58
CA LEU A 61 22.15 -12.58 -24.98
C LEU A 61 22.82 -11.60 -24.00
N THR A 62 22.40 -10.33 -23.97
CA THR A 62 23.15 -9.28 -23.24
C THR A 62 22.30 -8.27 -22.47
N LYS A 63 21.00 -8.15 -22.74
CA LYS A 63 20.18 -7.11 -22.10
C LYS A 63 19.43 -7.68 -20.90
N THR A 64 19.86 -7.29 -19.70
CA THR A 64 19.09 -7.54 -18.47
C THR A 64 18.33 -6.27 -18.10
N GLU A 65 17.01 -6.38 -17.95
CA GLU A 65 16.20 -5.31 -17.38
C GLU A 65 15.71 -5.74 -15.99
N PHE A 66 15.69 -4.76 -15.07
CA PHE A 66 15.18 -4.96 -13.73
C PHE A 66 13.71 -4.56 -13.65
N TRP A 67 12.92 -5.47 -13.12
CA TRP A 67 11.49 -5.27 -12.90
C TRP A 67 11.12 -5.67 -11.48
N PHE A 68 9.95 -5.26 -11.02
CA PHE A 68 9.44 -5.52 -9.68
C PHE A 68 8.16 -6.35 -9.76
N LYS A 69 7.95 -7.20 -8.75
CA LYS A 69 6.84 -8.15 -8.70
C LYS A 69 5.48 -7.45 -8.75
N ASN A 70 4.53 -8.05 -9.47
CA ASN A 70 3.11 -7.72 -9.32
C ASN A 70 2.49 -8.66 -8.27
N TYR A 71 1.80 -8.11 -7.28
CA TYR A 71 1.20 -8.83 -6.17
C TYR A 71 -0.32 -9.10 -6.35
N THR A 72 -0.96 -8.52 -7.37
CA THR A 72 -2.41 -8.66 -7.63
C THR A 72 -2.85 -10.00 -8.25
N GLY A 73 -1.98 -11.02 -8.26
CA GLY A 73 -2.32 -12.37 -8.69
C GLY A 73 -2.48 -12.57 -10.22
N SER A 74 -2.45 -11.52 -11.03
CA SER A 74 -2.31 -11.68 -12.48
C SER A 74 -0.92 -12.22 -12.79
N GLN A 75 -0.84 -13.42 -13.38
CA GLN A 75 0.42 -14.08 -13.72
C GLN A 75 1.27 -13.30 -14.73
N THR A 76 0.73 -12.22 -15.28
CA THR A 76 1.34 -11.40 -16.33
C THR A 76 1.40 -9.95 -15.87
N GLY A 77 2.49 -9.56 -15.23
CA GLY A 77 2.73 -8.17 -14.92
C GLY A 77 3.98 -7.98 -14.07
N TYR A 78 4.77 -7.00 -14.44
CA TYR A 78 5.88 -6.51 -13.63
C TYR A 78 5.89 -4.99 -13.71
N PHE A 79 6.34 -4.33 -12.64
CA PHE A 79 6.49 -2.89 -12.62
C PHE A 79 7.94 -2.48 -12.90
N LYS A 80 8.13 -1.32 -13.51
CA LYS A 80 9.45 -0.67 -13.59
C LYS A 80 9.75 0.19 -12.36
N SER A 81 8.73 0.53 -11.57
CA SER A 81 8.84 1.27 -10.32
C SER A 81 8.62 0.33 -9.12
N ALA A 82 9.53 0.40 -8.17
CA ALA A 82 9.43 -0.30 -6.90
C ALA A 82 8.32 0.29 -6.03
N ILE A 83 8.10 1.62 -6.05
CA ILE A 83 6.95 2.24 -5.36
C ILE A 83 5.63 1.66 -5.89
N GLN A 84 5.47 1.58 -7.21
CA GLN A 84 4.24 0.99 -7.79
C GLN A 84 4.05 -0.46 -7.34
N SER A 85 5.13 -1.23 -7.28
CA SER A 85 5.09 -2.61 -6.79
C SER A 85 4.76 -2.70 -5.30
N PHE A 86 5.24 -1.77 -4.49
CA PHE A 86 4.88 -1.66 -3.07
C PHE A 86 3.41 -1.29 -2.88
N MET A 87 2.89 -0.30 -3.60
CA MET A 87 1.47 0.05 -3.60
C MET A 87 0.61 -1.15 -4.02
N CYS A 88 1.03 -1.87 -5.06
CA CYS A 88 0.38 -3.10 -5.51
C CYS A 88 0.38 -4.20 -4.43
N ALA A 89 1.42 -4.30 -3.61
CA ALA A 89 1.44 -5.23 -2.48
C ALA A 89 0.38 -4.86 -1.42
N ILE A 90 0.21 -3.57 -1.12
CA ILE A 90 -0.86 -3.07 -0.24
C ILE A 90 -2.24 -3.40 -0.82
N GLU A 91 -2.44 -3.14 -2.12
CA GLU A 91 -3.68 -3.45 -2.85
C GLU A 91 -4.01 -4.94 -2.87
N SER A 92 -2.99 -5.81 -2.95
CA SER A 92 -3.19 -7.26 -2.86
C SER A 92 -3.78 -7.72 -1.52
N LYS A 93 -3.70 -6.89 -0.48
CA LYS A 93 -4.32 -7.11 0.85
C LYS A 93 -5.66 -6.40 1.00
N GLY A 94 -6.16 -5.72 -0.03
CA GLY A 94 -7.43 -5.00 -0.02
C GLY A 94 -7.37 -3.59 0.56
N TYR A 95 -6.16 -3.03 0.71
CA TYR A 95 -5.89 -1.67 1.17
C TYR A 95 -5.42 -0.77 0.02
N TYR A 96 -5.32 0.53 0.24
CA TYR A 96 -4.86 1.52 -0.74
C TYR A 96 -3.81 2.44 -0.13
N TRP A 97 -3.08 3.19 -0.95
CA TRP A 97 -1.99 4.07 -0.51
C TRP A 97 -2.14 5.49 -1.09
N GLY A 98 -2.09 6.50 -0.23
CA GLY A 98 -2.22 7.89 -0.64
C GLY A 98 -3.68 8.30 -0.77
N GLU A 99 -4.18 8.28 -2.00
CA GLU A 99 -5.53 8.78 -2.32
C GLU A 99 -6.56 7.65 -2.33
N ASN A 100 -7.78 7.99 -1.92
CA ASN A 100 -8.91 7.08 -2.02
C ASN A 100 -9.20 6.78 -3.50
N PRO A 101 -9.26 5.51 -3.91
CA PRO A 101 -9.53 5.15 -5.30
C PRO A 101 -10.96 5.48 -5.75
N ILE A 102 -11.86 5.77 -4.80
CA ILE A 102 -13.23 6.16 -5.07
C ILE A 102 -13.33 7.68 -4.92
N ASN A 103 -13.79 8.36 -5.97
CA ASN A 103 -14.06 9.79 -5.88
C ASN A 103 -15.18 10.08 -4.89
N TYR A 104 -15.04 11.16 -4.12
CA TYR A 104 -16.11 11.61 -3.24
C TYR A 104 -17.38 11.85 -4.07
N PRO A 105 -18.51 11.23 -3.71
CA PRO A 105 -19.72 11.35 -4.48
C PRO A 105 -20.17 12.81 -4.53
N LYS A 106 -20.41 13.32 -5.75
CA LYS A 106 -20.95 14.67 -5.97
C LYS A 106 -22.39 14.56 -6.43
N GLN A 107 -23.26 15.38 -5.84
CA GLN A 107 -24.67 15.38 -6.19
C GLN A 107 -24.81 15.74 -7.68
N GLY A 108 -25.50 14.90 -8.45
CA GLY A 108 -25.64 15.06 -9.90
C GLY A 108 -24.49 14.50 -10.75
N SER A 109 -23.51 13.78 -10.18
CA SER A 109 -22.52 13.05 -10.98
C SER A 109 -23.17 11.87 -11.73
N TYR A 110 -22.50 11.38 -12.78
CA TYR A 110 -22.96 10.20 -13.52
C TYR A 110 -23.11 8.98 -12.60
N GLU A 111 -22.17 8.71 -11.69
CA GLU A 111 -22.35 7.63 -10.71
C GLU A 111 -23.56 7.86 -9.80
N ALA A 112 -23.82 9.10 -9.35
CA ALA A 112 -24.97 9.44 -8.52
C ALA A 112 -26.31 9.26 -9.25
N LEU A 113 -26.31 9.36 -10.58
CA LEU A 113 -27.49 9.12 -11.42
C LEU A 113 -27.70 7.62 -11.74
N MET A 114 -26.63 6.82 -11.71
CA MET A 114 -26.66 5.39 -12.05
C MET A 114 -26.80 4.46 -10.85
N THR A 115 -26.60 4.96 -9.64
CA THR A 115 -26.80 4.24 -8.37
C THR A 115 -28.20 4.41 -7.81
N THR A 116 -28.66 3.41 -7.05
CA THR A 116 -30.01 3.37 -6.45
C THR A 116 -30.15 4.21 -5.18
N SER A 117 -29.04 4.62 -4.53
CA SER A 117 -29.10 5.50 -3.36
C SER A 117 -27.82 6.31 -3.10
N TRP A 118 -27.99 7.52 -2.56
CA TRP A 118 -26.91 8.39 -2.10
C TRP A 118 -26.15 7.80 -0.90
N GLU A 119 -26.88 7.17 0.03
CA GLU A 119 -26.31 6.47 1.18
C GLU A 119 -25.35 5.35 0.76
N GLY A 120 -25.70 4.58 -0.28
CA GLY A 120 -24.84 3.53 -0.81
C GLY A 120 -23.53 4.05 -1.40
N LEU A 121 -23.52 5.24 -2.00
CA LEU A 121 -22.31 5.86 -2.51
C LEU A 121 -21.39 6.34 -1.39
N ASN A 122 -21.93 7.05 -0.40
CA ASN A 122 -21.16 7.53 0.75
C ASN A 122 -20.53 6.35 1.49
N LYS A 123 -21.31 5.28 1.72
CA LYS A 123 -20.81 4.07 2.37
C LYS A 123 -19.62 3.47 1.63
N ARG A 124 -19.66 3.37 0.30
CA ARG A 124 -18.53 2.85 -0.49
C ARG A 124 -17.31 3.74 -0.39
N PHE A 125 -17.49 5.06 -0.45
CA PHE A 125 -16.40 6.02 -0.27
C PHE A 125 -15.74 5.86 1.11
N ASP A 126 -16.54 5.84 2.17
CA ASP A 126 -16.07 5.69 3.56
C ASP A 126 -15.37 4.33 3.77
N GLU A 127 -15.89 3.25 3.18
CA GLU A 127 -15.27 1.93 3.20
C GLU A 127 -13.91 1.92 2.50
N ALA A 128 -13.75 2.65 1.39
CA ALA A 128 -12.46 2.78 0.72
C ALA A 128 -11.51 3.69 1.50
N GLU A 129 -12.00 4.78 2.10
CA GLU A 129 -11.23 5.71 2.93
C GLU A 129 -10.63 5.00 4.14
N SER A 130 -11.44 4.18 4.81
CA SER A 130 -11.01 3.38 5.97
C SER A 130 -9.87 2.40 5.66
N ARG A 131 -9.69 2.06 4.38
CA ARG A 131 -8.66 1.14 3.86
C ARG A 131 -7.54 1.86 3.12
N THR A 132 -7.60 3.18 2.99
CA THR A 132 -6.57 3.98 2.34
C THR A 132 -5.61 4.51 3.39
N PHE A 133 -4.31 4.20 3.24
CA PHE A 133 -3.25 4.73 4.08
C PHE A 133 -2.91 6.17 3.70
N ASN A 134 -2.85 7.07 4.68
CA ASN A 134 -2.31 8.41 4.55
C ASN A 134 -0.78 8.37 4.75
N PRO A 135 0.04 8.65 3.72
CA PRO A 135 1.49 8.54 3.79
C PRO A 135 2.12 9.39 4.91
N ASP A 136 1.57 10.57 5.20
CA ASP A 136 2.10 11.49 6.22
C ASP A 136 1.91 10.95 7.64
N LYS A 137 0.91 10.09 7.83
CA LYS A 137 0.57 9.47 9.13
C LYS A 137 1.02 8.02 9.20
N THR A 138 1.68 7.51 8.17
CA THR A 138 2.05 6.10 8.07
C THR A 138 3.52 5.89 8.43
N LEU A 139 3.79 4.82 9.16
CA LEU A 139 5.12 4.31 9.44
C LEU A 139 5.28 2.90 8.87
N ILE A 140 6.49 2.59 8.40
CA ILE A 140 6.85 1.28 7.84
C ILE A 140 7.93 0.66 8.72
N PHE A 141 7.67 -0.56 9.19
CA PHE A 141 8.57 -1.33 10.04
C PHE A 141 8.94 -2.65 9.37
N GLU A 142 10.14 -3.13 9.65
CA GLU A 142 10.55 -4.53 9.46
C GLU A 142 10.21 -5.32 10.73
N ILE A 143 9.60 -6.48 10.54
CA ILE A 143 9.36 -7.48 11.59
C ILE A 143 10.56 -8.43 11.57
N LEU A 144 11.29 -8.51 12.68
CA LEU A 144 12.55 -9.27 12.82
C LEU A 144 12.32 -10.72 13.26
#